data_AF-A0A222WGY5-F1
#
_entry.id   AF-A0A222WGY5-F1
#
_cell.length_a   1.000
_cell.length_b   1.000
_cell.length_c   1.000
_cell.angle_alpha   90.00
_cell.angle_beta   90.00
_cell.angle_gamma   90.00
#
_symmetry.space_group_name_H-M   'P 1'
#
loop_
_entity.id
_entity.type
_entity.pdbx_description
1 polymer ?
#
loop_
_entity_poly.entity_id
_entity_poly.type
_entity_poly.pdbx_seq_one_letter_code
_entity_poly.pdbx_strand_id
1 'polypeptide(L)'
;MSPYPHPNIQATKATSLAAAVVGDTIRYTLSITNSGIDLVTDTIVTDTIPAGTSFVPDSVLIDGVAFPNASPVAGIAIGNVAPGNTFVASFQTSVQTLL
;
A
#
# COMPACT_ATOMS: atom_id res chain seq x y z
N MET A 1 19.69 23.53 19.25
CA MET A 1 19.43 22.25 18.57
C MET A 1 18.62 22.56 17.33
N SER A 2 19.22 22.48 16.14
CA SER A 2 18.47 22.66 14.88
C SER A 2 17.89 21.30 14.50
N PRO A 3 16.60 21.18 14.15
CA PRO A 3 16.06 19.90 13.69
C PRO A 3 16.80 19.52 12.41
N TYR A 4 17.46 18.37 12.42
CA TYR A 4 17.97 17.80 11.18
C TYR A 4 16.76 17.43 10.31
N PRO A 5 16.80 17.73 9.00
CA PRO A 5 15.99 17.01 8.02
C PRO A 5 16.05 15.51 8.33
N HIS A 6 14.92 14.90 8.63
CA HIS A 6 14.83 13.45 8.67
C HIS A 6 13.76 13.04 7.66
N PRO A 7 14.01 11.98 6.88
CA PRO A 7 12.94 11.25 6.22
C PRO A 7 11.79 11.01 7.20
N ASN A 8 10.59 11.43 6.83
CA ASN A 8 9.40 11.22 7.65
C ASN A 8 8.32 10.63 6.76
N ILE A 9 8.20 9.31 6.80
CA ILE A 9 7.20 8.56 6.04
C ILE A 9 5.98 8.30 6.91
N GLN A 10 4.82 8.68 6.42
CA GLN A 10 3.52 8.35 6.98
C GLN A 10 2.78 7.44 6.02
N ALA A 11 2.06 6.46 6.56
CA ALA A 11 1.26 5.53 5.78
C ALA A 11 -0.16 5.46 6.36
N THR A 12 -1.17 5.53 5.49
CA THR A 12 -2.55 5.22 5.86
C THR A 12 -3.08 4.08 5.01
N LYS A 13 -4.00 3.29 5.57
CA LYS A 13 -4.62 2.15 4.89
C LYS A 13 -6.14 2.28 4.98
N ALA A 14 -6.81 2.08 3.86
CA ALA A 14 -8.26 2.08 3.75
C ALA A 14 -8.75 0.88 2.95
N THR A 15 -9.96 0.43 3.25
CA THR A 15 -10.66 -0.63 2.52
C THR A 15 -11.83 -0.05 1.73
N SER A 16 -12.18 -0.68 0.62
CA SER A 16 -13.38 -0.32 -0.16
C SER A 16 -14.69 -0.67 0.55
N LEU A 17 -14.63 -1.55 1.56
CA LEU A 17 -15.78 -2.06 2.30
C LEU A 17 -15.57 -1.89 3.81
N ALA A 18 -16.63 -1.55 4.54
CA ALA A 18 -16.62 -1.44 6.01
C ALA A 18 -16.89 -2.79 6.71
N ALA A 19 -17.56 -3.71 6.01
CA ALA A 19 -17.80 -5.09 6.40
C ALA A 19 -17.76 -5.95 5.14
N ALA A 20 -17.33 -7.20 5.25
CA ALA A 20 -17.20 -8.11 4.12
C ALA A 20 -17.85 -9.46 4.40
N VAL A 21 -18.32 -10.12 3.36
CA VAL A 21 -18.84 -11.49 3.39
C VAL A 21 -18.01 -12.39 2.47
N VAL A 22 -18.16 -13.71 2.62
CA VAL A 22 -17.51 -14.68 1.72
C VAL A 22 -17.91 -14.39 0.27
N GLY A 23 -16.92 -14.34 -0.61
CA GLY A 23 -17.07 -14.02 -2.03
C GLY A 23 -16.78 -12.55 -2.38
N ASP A 24 -16.69 -11.65 -1.39
CA ASP A 24 -16.34 -10.25 -1.67
C ASP A 24 -14.90 -10.11 -2.18
N THR A 25 -14.67 -9.09 -3.01
CA THR A 25 -13.33 -8.60 -3.33
C THR A 25 -13.11 -7.25 -2.66
N ILE A 26 -12.14 -7.19 -1.76
CA ILE A 26 -11.79 -6.00 -0.99
C ILE A 26 -10.61 -5.33 -1.68
N ARG A 27 -10.76 -4.06 -2.06
CA ARG A 27 -9.62 -3.23 -2.46
C ARG A 27 -9.04 -2.53 -1.24
N TYR A 28 -7.75 -2.76 -1.01
CA TYR A 28 -6.94 -2.01 -0.05
C TYR A 28 -6.26 -0.86 -0.76
N THR A 29 -6.31 0.33 -0.17
CA THR A 29 -5.63 1.53 -0.65
C THR A 29 -4.67 2.01 0.42
N LEU A 30 -3.39 2.12 0.07
CA LEU A 30 -2.30 2.57 0.91
C LEU A 30 -1.82 3.93 0.40
N SER A 31 -1.87 4.96 1.24
CA SER A 31 -1.32 6.28 0.92
C SER A 31 -0.03 6.49 1.69
N ILE A 32 1.10 6.62 0.98
CA ILE A 32 2.44 6.76 1.52
C ILE A 32 2.92 8.19 1.26
N THR A 33 3.05 8.98 2.31
CA THR A 33 3.44 10.40 2.24
C THR A 33 4.80 10.61 2.87
N ASN A 34 5.69 11.33 2.18
CA ASN A 34 6.90 11.87 2.78
C ASN A 34 6.63 13.27 3.33
N SER A 35 6.42 13.39 4.64
CA SER A 35 6.27 14.65 5.37
C SER A 35 7.60 15.20 5.89
N GLY A 36 8.72 14.60 5.48
CA GLY A 36 10.06 15.11 5.72
C GLY A 36 10.44 16.17 4.69
N ILE A 37 11.69 16.62 4.76
CA ILE A 37 12.24 17.61 3.81
C ILE A 37 13.35 17.02 2.92
N ASP A 38 13.71 15.75 3.13
CA ASP A 38 14.66 15.00 2.30
C ASP A 38 13.97 13.97 1.40
N LEU A 39 14.56 13.67 0.26
CA LEU A 39 14.13 12.61 -0.65
C LEU A 39 14.27 11.23 0.02
N VAL A 40 13.21 10.41 -0.04
CA VAL A 40 13.28 8.99 0.29
C VAL A 40 13.43 8.20 -1.00
N THR A 41 14.40 7.30 -1.05
CA THR A 41 14.74 6.51 -2.24
C THR A 41 14.45 5.03 -2.02
N ASP A 42 14.24 4.28 -3.11
CA ASP A 42 14.06 2.82 -3.12
C ASP A 42 13.00 2.32 -2.12
N THR A 43 11.87 3.03 -2.05
CA THR A 43 10.82 2.76 -1.08
C THR A 43 10.03 1.51 -1.46
N ILE A 44 9.88 0.60 -0.50
CA ILE A 44 9.12 -0.64 -0.65
C ILE A 44 7.99 -0.65 0.38
N VAL A 45 6.79 -0.98 -0.07
CA VAL A 45 5.60 -1.12 0.78
C VAL A 45 5.27 -2.61 0.92
N THR A 46 5.19 -3.09 2.16
CA THR A 46 4.80 -4.46 2.48
C THR A 46 3.52 -4.47 3.29
N ASP A 47 2.68 -5.48 3.06
CA ASP A 47 1.47 -5.71 3.85
C ASP A 47 1.18 -7.21 3.92
N THR A 48 0.57 -7.62 5.04
CA THR A 48 0.14 -9.01 5.24
C THR A 48 -1.23 -9.25 4.64
N ILE A 49 -1.50 -10.47 4.18
CA ILE A 49 -2.84 -10.86 3.75
C ILE A 49 -3.64 -11.34 4.96
N PRO A 50 -4.77 -10.70 5.30
CA PRO A 50 -5.60 -11.13 6.42
C PRO A 50 -6.07 -12.57 6.24
N ALA A 51 -6.06 -13.32 7.34
CA ALA A 51 -6.59 -14.69 7.35
C ALA A 51 -8.06 -14.70 6.91
N GLY A 52 -8.45 -15.76 6.19
CA GLY A 52 -9.76 -15.84 5.53
C GLY A 52 -9.85 -15.07 4.20
N THR A 53 -8.77 -14.42 3.75
CA THR A 53 -8.70 -13.80 2.42
C THR A 53 -7.52 -14.33 1.61
N SER A 54 -7.58 -14.19 0.27
CA SER A 54 -6.46 -14.46 -0.63
C SER A 54 -6.16 -13.25 -1.50
N PHE A 55 -4.88 -12.93 -1.67
CA PHE A 55 -4.44 -11.90 -2.62
C PHE A 55 -4.91 -12.22 -4.04
N VAL A 56 -5.39 -11.21 -4.76
CA VAL A 56 -5.73 -11.30 -6.19
C VAL A 56 -4.49 -10.91 -7.00
N PRO A 57 -3.86 -11.83 -7.76
CA PRO A 57 -2.71 -11.51 -8.60
C PRO A 57 -2.99 -10.38 -9.60
N ASP A 58 -1.95 -9.64 -9.96
CA ASP A 58 -2.01 -8.52 -10.93
C ASP A 58 -2.99 -7.39 -10.57
N SER A 59 -3.48 -7.36 -9.33
CA SER A 59 -4.37 -6.31 -8.83
C SER A 59 -3.65 -5.06 -8.32
N VAL A 60 -2.31 -5.07 -8.30
CA VAL A 60 -1.54 -3.95 -7.77
C VAL A 60 -1.58 -2.77 -8.74
N LEU A 61 -1.97 -1.60 -8.22
CA LEU A 61 -1.85 -0.32 -8.90
C LEU A 61 -0.96 0.63 -8.08
N ILE A 62 -0.14 1.43 -8.76
CA ILE A 62 0.60 2.56 -8.18
C ILE A 62 0.12 3.81 -8.90
N ASP A 63 -0.46 4.75 -8.16
CA ASP A 63 -1.09 5.97 -8.70
C ASP A 63 -2.07 5.70 -9.85
N GLY A 64 -2.80 4.58 -9.75
CA GLY A 64 -3.76 4.14 -10.76
C GLY A 64 -3.16 3.39 -11.95
N VAL A 65 -1.83 3.28 -12.05
CA VAL A 65 -1.14 2.53 -13.10
C VAL A 65 -0.92 1.09 -12.67
N ALA A 66 -1.26 0.15 -13.55
CA ALA A 66 -1.08 -1.28 -13.28
C ALA A 66 0.40 -1.64 -13.09
N PHE A 67 0.67 -2.38 -12.02
CA PHE A 67 2.01 -2.84 -11.68
C PHE A 67 1.97 -4.37 -11.50
N PRO A 68 1.89 -5.12 -12.63
CA PRO A 68 1.68 -6.57 -12.62
C PRO A 68 2.87 -7.30 -11.96
N ASN A 69 2.61 -8.49 -11.45
CA ASN A 69 3.56 -9.33 -10.67
C ASN A 69 4.01 -8.76 -9.32
N ALA A 70 3.63 -7.54 -8.93
CA ALA A 70 3.85 -7.10 -7.55
C ALA A 70 2.87 -7.76 -6.59
N SER A 71 3.32 -7.86 -5.34
CA SER A 71 2.53 -8.41 -4.24
C SER A 71 2.83 -7.63 -2.97
N PRO A 72 1.80 -7.30 -2.17
CA PRO A 72 2.04 -6.68 -0.86
C PRO A 72 2.90 -7.56 0.06
N VAL A 73 2.88 -8.89 -0.09
CA VAL A 73 3.67 -9.80 0.75
C VAL A 73 5.14 -9.82 0.34
N ALA A 74 5.41 -9.78 -0.96
CA ALA A 74 6.78 -9.73 -1.50
C ALA A 74 7.39 -8.33 -1.46
N GLY A 75 6.54 -7.31 -1.39
CA GLY A 75 6.91 -5.90 -1.47
C GLY A 75 6.44 -5.25 -2.77
N ILE A 76 5.88 -4.05 -2.64
CA ILE A 76 5.50 -3.17 -3.75
C ILE A 76 6.55 -2.05 -3.80
N ALA A 77 7.41 -2.07 -4.80
CA ALA A 77 8.39 -1.01 -5.02
C ALA A 77 7.69 0.23 -5.58
N ILE A 78 7.61 1.30 -4.78
CA ILE A 78 7.02 2.59 -5.19
C ILE A 78 8.09 3.61 -5.60
N GLY A 79 9.37 3.24 -5.50
CA GLY A 79 10.49 4.07 -5.91
C GLY A 79 10.75 5.24 -4.95
N ASN A 80 10.99 6.42 -5.52
CA ASN A 80 11.42 7.58 -4.76
C ASN A 80 10.23 8.43 -4.33
N VAL A 81 10.16 8.78 -3.04
CA VAL A 81 9.11 9.65 -2.48
C VAL A 81 9.73 11.00 -2.13
N ALA A 82 9.50 12.00 -2.99
CA ALA A 82 9.98 13.36 -2.76
C ALA A 82 9.27 14.02 -1.56
N PRO A 83 9.90 15.02 -0.91
CA PRO A 83 9.26 15.80 0.15
C PRO A 83 7.90 16.36 -0.25
N GLY A 84 6.89 16.17 0.60
CA GLY A 84 5.51 16.60 0.35
C GLY A 84 4.71 15.71 -0.60
N ASN A 85 5.35 14.78 -1.32
CA ASN A 85 4.64 13.89 -2.23
C ASN A 85 3.97 12.74 -1.49
N THR A 86 2.89 12.25 -2.10
CA THR A 86 2.17 11.05 -1.67
C THR A 86 2.04 10.10 -2.85
N PHE A 87 2.43 8.85 -2.66
CA PHE A 87 2.14 7.74 -3.56
C PHE A 87 0.92 6.98 -3.05
N VAL A 88 0.07 6.53 -3.98
CA VAL A 88 -1.08 5.69 -3.66
C VAL A 88 -0.88 4.32 -4.28
N ALA A 89 -0.58 3.32 -3.43
CA ALA A 89 -0.58 1.92 -3.83
C ALA A 89 -1.96 1.31 -3.53
N SER A 90 -2.45 0.42 -4.37
CA SER A 90 -3.63 -0.38 -4.06
C SER A 90 -3.47 -1.81 -4.51
N PHE A 91 -4.15 -2.72 -3.83
CA PHE A 91 -4.19 -4.15 -4.17
C PHE A 91 -5.54 -4.74 -3.76
N GLN A 92 -5.88 -5.92 -4.27
CA GLN A 92 -7.14 -6.59 -3.95
C GLN A 92 -6.92 -7.92 -3.24
N THR A 93 -7.85 -8.27 -2.36
CA THR A 93 -7.99 -9.63 -1.82
C THR A 93 -9.42 -10.13 -2.03
N SER A 94 -9.60 -11.44 -2.18
CA SER A 94 -10.90 -12.10 -2.18
C SER A 94 -11.16 -12.77 -0.84
N VAL A 95 -12.37 -12.61 -0.29
CA VAL A 95 -12.78 -13.23 0.97
C VAL A 95 -13.19 -14.68 0.72
N GLN A 96 -12.47 -15.60 1.34
CA GLN A 96 -12.68 -17.04 1.22
C GLN A 96 -13.53 -17.58 2.37
N THR A 97 -13.30 -17.07 3.58
CA THR A 97 -13.99 -17.50 4.80
C THR A 97 -14.15 -16.32 5.76
N LEU A 98 -15.18 -16.39 6.60
CA LEU A 98 -15.25 -15.59 7.83
C LEU A 98 -14.66 -16.45 8.94
N LEU A 99 -13.65 -15.93 9.64
CA LEU A 99 -13.04 -16.61 10.78
C LEU A 99 -14.00 -16.64 11.98
#